data_AF-A0A8C1MSP8-F1
#
_entry.id   AF-A0A8C1MSP8-F1
#
_cell.length_a   1.000
_cell.length_b   1.000
_cell.length_c   1.000
_cell.angle_alpha   90.00
_cell.angle_beta   90.00
_cell.angle_gamma   90.00
#
_symmetry.space_group_name_H-M   'P 1'
#
loop_
_entity.id
_entity.type
_entity.pdbx_description
1 polymer ?
#
loop_
_entity_poly.entity_id
_entity_poly.type
_entity_poly.pdbx_seq_one_letter_code
_entity_poly.pdbx_strand_id
1 'polypeptide(L)'
;VVCDEAELKDGEMMEVEVGDHNVLLVRCDGVYSAISNQCTHYGAPLSKGVLSGQRVRCPWHGSCFNVKTGDLEEYPGIDCLPCHKSKMLKIFSVQIQGQPKHIKWMGARDQAVLHTIMLLGGGAASLMCAETLRQENYGGRIIMVSRDDLLPYDKTRLSKIMNAEINLKTVTFDDGLIQCYDQILIATGCRAKSLDCPGADLENVLMLETPEDARCIHYACMGCRTVKAVKLKSGITIEADLLIVGIGVNPNSEFLKGSPIRMDSKNYVIVDKYMRTNITDVYCAGDLTSFPLKMAKGQNVSIGHWQIAQAHGRIAALSMLHREVELNTVPFYWTVLFGRTIRYAGYGEGYTEMVLKGKFENMKFLALYIKDDEVVAASGLNVEPAVSVVAERLAEGRVITKAEAE
;
A
#
# COMPACT_ATOMS: atom_id res chain seq x y z
N VAL A 1 -18.85 30.47 9.97
CA VAL A 1 -19.64 29.79 11.02
C VAL A 1 -20.24 28.56 10.37
N VAL A 2 -20.11 27.39 10.98
CA VAL A 2 -20.34 26.10 10.28
C VAL A 2 -21.14 25.05 11.06
N CYS A 3 -21.20 25.14 12.39
CA CYS A 3 -21.79 24.15 13.30
C CYS A 3 -21.89 24.77 14.70
N ASP A 4 -22.92 24.46 15.49
CA ASP A 4 -23.04 24.82 16.91
C ASP A 4 -22.27 23.82 17.81
N GLU A 5 -21.89 24.22 19.04
CA GLU A 5 -21.13 23.33 19.94
C GLU A 5 -21.92 22.06 20.30
N ALA A 6 -23.25 22.16 20.38
CA ALA A 6 -24.15 21.07 20.73
C ALA A 6 -24.36 20.02 19.61
N GLU A 7 -24.00 20.33 18.37
CA GLU A 7 -24.27 19.49 17.20
C GLU A 7 -23.21 18.42 16.94
N LEU A 8 -22.02 18.55 17.56
CA LEU A 8 -20.91 17.59 17.44
C LEU A 8 -20.45 17.12 18.82
N LYS A 9 -20.76 15.87 19.18
CA LYS A 9 -20.38 15.26 20.47
C LYS A 9 -18.97 14.68 20.40
N ASP A 10 -18.43 14.29 21.56
CA ASP A 10 -17.11 13.69 21.62
C ASP A 10 -17.12 12.27 21.03
N GLY A 11 -16.12 11.94 20.22
CA GLY A 11 -16.10 10.72 19.40
C GLY A 11 -16.95 10.81 18.12
N GLU A 12 -17.43 11.99 17.74
CA GLU A 12 -18.15 12.23 16.47
C GLU A 12 -17.30 13.03 15.47
N MET A 13 -17.64 12.92 14.18
CA MET A 13 -17.10 13.71 13.08
C MET A 13 -18.21 14.18 12.15
N MET A 14 -18.05 15.37 11.56
CA MET A 14 -19.06 16.03 10.72
C MET A 14 -18.42 16.68 9.50
N GLU A 15 -19.10 16.55 8.36
CA GLU A 15 -18.72 17.20 7.10
C GLU A 15 -19.37 18.60 7.01
N VAL A 16 -18.58 19.63 6.72
CA VAL A 16 -19.05 21.01 6.55
C VAL A 16 -18.41 21.67 5.33
N GLU A 17 -19.13 22.59 4.70
CA GLU A 17 -18.61 23.39 3.58
C GLU A 17 -18.16 24.78 4.05
N VAL A 18 -17.00 25.23 3.56
CA VAL A 18 -16.32 26.45 4.02
C VAL A 18 -15.83 27.25 2.81
N GLY A 19 -16.77 27.89 2.10
CA GLY A 19 -16.53 28.30 0.72
C GLY A 19 -16.41 27.05 -0.17
N ASP A 20 -15.48 27.06 -1.12
CA ASP A 20 -15.24 25.92 -2.03
C ASP A 20 -14.52 24.72 -1.36
N HIS A 21 -14.32 24.75 -0.05
CA HIS A 21 -13.61 23.72 0.72
C HIS A 21 -14.57 22.81 1.50
N ASN A 22 -14.49 21.50 1.27
CA ASN A 22 -15.22 20.47 2.01
C ASN A 22 -14.33 19.94 3.17
N VAL A 23 -14.74 20.22 4.40
CA VAL A 23 -13.94 20.10 5.63
C VAL A 23 -14.56 19.05 6.55
N LEU A 24 -13.71 18.22 7.16
CA LEU A 24 -14.09 17.32 8.25
C LEU A 24 -13.80 18.01 9.58
N LEU A 25 -14.86 18.28 10.35
CA LEU A 25 -14.78 18.58 11.77
C LEU A 25 -14.72 17.28 12.56
N VAL A 26 -13.90 17.24 13.60
CA VAL A 26 -13.77 16.09 14.51
C VAL A 26 -13.68 16.60 15.94
N ARG A 27 -14.33 15.93 16.89
CA ARG A 27 -14.23 16.23 18.33
C ARG A 27 -13.81 14.97 19.09
N CYS A 28 -12.63 15.00 19.72
CA CYS A 28 -12.10 13.90 20.53
C CYS A 28 -11.43 14.43 21.79
N ASP A 29 -11.65 13.76 22.93
CA ASP A 29 -11.07 14.15 24.24
C ASP A 29 -11.44 15.60 24.64
N GLY A 30 -12.60 16.08 24.19
CA GLY A 30 -13.08 17.47 24.31
C GLY A 30 -12.45 18.46 23.32
N VAL A 31 -11.47 18.03 22.52
CA VAL A 31 -10.71 18.88 21.59
C VAL A 31 -11.30 18.81 20.19
N TYR A 32 -11.57 19.98 19.60
CA TYR A 32 -12.06 20.12 18.23
C TYR A 32 -10.93 20.35 17.23
N SER A 33 -10.93 19.57 16.15
CA SER A 33 -10.02 19.69 15.01
C SER A 33 -10.79 19.91 13.71
N ALA A 34 -10.13 20.50 12.71
CA ALA A 34 -10.69 20.74 11.39
C ALA A 34 -9.64 20.43 10.30
N ILE A 35 -9.94 19.45 9.44
CA ILE A 35 -9.02 18.92 8.42
C ILE A 35 -9.75 18.76 7.07
N SER A 36 -9.02 18.60 5.98
CA SER A 36 -9.60 18.21 4.68
C SER A 36 -10.41 16.92 4.81
N ASN A 37 -11.64 16.90 4.28
CA ASN A 37 -12.45 15.68 4.24
C ASN A 37 -12.01 14.69 3.14
N GLN A 38 -11.20 15.11 2.18
CA GLN A 38 -10.82 14.26 1.05
C GLN A 38 -9.53 13.48 1.32
N CYS A 39 -9.62 12.15 1.31
CA CYS A 39 -8.48 11.25 1.47
C CYS A 39 -7.45 11.44 0.34
N THR A 40 -6.19 11.66 0.70
CA THR A 40 -5.05 11.93 -0.21
C THR A 40 -4.63 10.77 -1.12
N HIS A 41 -5.32 9.63 -1.06
CA HIS A 41 -5.22 8.58 -2.07
C HIS A 41 -6.08 8.94 -3.29
N TYR A 42 -7.35 8.51 -3.35
CA TYR A 42 -8.27 8.75 -4.47
C TYR A 42 -9.49 9.62 -4.08
N GLY A 43 -9.35 10.56 -3.13
CA GLY A 43 -10.39 11.57 -2.84
C GLY A 43 -11.60 11.11 -2.01
N ALA A 44 -11.54 9.93 -1.39
CA ALA A 44 -12.64 9.38 -0.60
C ALA A 44 -13.06 10.32 0.56
N PRO A 45 -14.38 10.54 0.81
CA PRO A 45 -14.84 11.36 1.93
C PRO A 45 -14.60 10.64 3.26
N LEU A 46 -13.76 11.23 4.10
CA LEU A 46 -13.39 10.71 5.42
C LEU A 46 -14.54 10.77 6.43
N SER A 47 -15.50 11.67 6.23
CA SER A 47 -16.80 11.72 6.91
C SER A 47 -17.64 10.44 6.78
N LYS A 48 -17.32 9.58 5.81
CA LYS A 48 -17.94 8.25 5.63
C LYS A 48 -17.01 7.12 6.06
N GLY A 49 -15.86 7.44 6.65
CA GLY A 49 -14.85 6.53 7.17
C GLY A 49 -15.15 6.03 8.59
N VAL A 50 -14.09 5.74 9.34
CA VAL A 50 -14.16 5.28 10.74
C VAL A 50 -13.26 6.15 11.60
N LEU A 51 -13.84 6.79 12.61
CA LEU A 51 -13.09 7.51 13.66
C LEU A 51 -12.82 6.54 14.82
N SER A 52 -11.58 6.48 15.31
CA SER A 52 -11.26 5.89 16.61
C SER A 52 -10.13 6.64 17.29
N GLY A 53 -10.31 7.04 18.54
CA GLY A 53 -9.41 7.97 19.23
C GLY A 53 -9.15 9.22 18.39
N GLN A 54 -7.88 9.56 18.17
CA GLN A 54 -7.45 10.68 17.32
C GLN A 54 -7.13 10.25 15.87
N ARG A 55 -7.71 9.15 15.36
CA ARG A 55 -7.42 8.58 14.03
C ARG A 55 -8.69 8.46 13.17
N VAL A 56 -8.61 8.83 11.90
CA VAL A 56 -9.68 8.56 10.91
C VAL A 56 -9.19 7.62 9.81
N ARG A 57 -9.85 6.46 9.65
CA ARG A 57 -9.59 5.48 8.59
C ARG A 57 -10.51 5.71 7.39
N CYS A 58 -9.90 5.82 6.22
CA CYS A 58 -10.54 5.99 4.91
C CYS A 58 -11.48 4.81 4.57
N PRO A 59 -12.73 5.06 4.14
CA PRO A 59 -13.69 4.00 3.84
C PRO A 59 -13.37 3.22 2.57
N TRP A 60 -12.55 3.77 1.66
CA TRP A 60 -12.29 3.15 0.36
C TRP A 60 -11.05 2.27 0.33
N HIS A 61 -9.97 2.68 1.00
CA HIS A 61 -8.64 2.10 0.81
C HIS A 61 -7.85 1.87 2.11
N GLY A 62 -8.43 2.15 3.28
CA GLY A 62 -7.81 1.84 4.57
C GLY A 62 -6.76 2.83 5.08
N SER A 63 -6.42 3.88 4.31
CA SER A 63 -5.51 4.95 4.73
C SER A 63 -5.95 5.59 6.05
N CYS A 64 -5.04 5.78 7.00
CA CYS A 64 -5.34 6.43 8.28
C CYS A 64 -4.65 7.78 8.41
N PHE A 65 -5.35 8.74 8.98
CA PHE A 65 -4.84 10.08 9.23
C PHE A 65 -5.08 10.48 10.69
N ASN A 66 -4.13 11.19 11.27
CA ASN A 66 -4.28 11.83 12.56
C ASN A 66 -5.27 13.00 12.44
N VAL A 67 -6.34 13.01 13.23
CA VAL A 67 -7.40 14.04 13.08
C VAL A 67 -6.99 15.41 13.59
N LYS A 68 -5.89 15.50 14.36
CA LYS A 68 -5.41 16.73 15.02
C LYS A 68 -4.24 17.38 14.29
N THR A 69 -3.36 16.60 13.66
CA THR A 69 -2.22 17.09 12.88
C THR A 69 -2.38 16.91 11.37
N GLY A 70 -3.39 16.14 10.92
CA GLY A 70 -3.58 15.78 9.51
C GLY A 70 -2.58 14.73 9.00
N ASP A 71 -1.63 14.31 9.83
CA ASP A 71 -0.55 13.41 9.45
C ASP A 71 -1.06 12.08 8.91
N LEU A 72 -0.50 11.63 7.79
CA LEU A 72 -0.64 10.25 7.34
C LEU A 72 0.01 9.30 8.37
N GLU A 73 -0.77 8.34 8.87
CA GLU A 73 -0.36 7.31 9.83
C GLU A 73 -0.39 5.89 9.23
N GLU A 74 -1.35 5.59 8.35
CA GLU A 74 -1.37 4.35 7.56
C GLU A 74 -1.64 4.61 6.08
N TYR A 75 -0.96 3.84 5.24
CA TYR A 75 -1.04 3.81 3.79
C TYR A 75 -2.38 3.20 3.31
N PRO A 76 -2.82 3.41 2.04
CA PRO A 76 -2.11 3.96 0.88
C PRO A 76 -2.35 5.45 0.60
N GLY A 77 -2.50 6.28 1.64
CA GLY A 77 -2.37 7.74 1.43
C GLY A 77 -0.99 8.10 0.89
N ILE A 78 -0.89 9.28 0.26
CA ILE A 78 0.35 9.81 -0.31
C ILE A 78 0.74 11.08 0.44
N ASP A 79 -0.03 12.17 0.27
CA ASP A 79 0.14 13.38 1.08
C ASP A 79 -0.52 13.24 2.47
N CYS A 80 -0.26 14.20 3.37
CA CYS A 80 -1.02 14.40 4.61
C CYS A 80 -2.22 15.34 4.35
N LEU A 81 -3.19 15.37 5.27
CA LEU A 81 -4.38 16.22 5.13
C LEU A 81 -4.07 17.68 5.50
N PRO A 82 -4.47 18.67 4.66
CA PRO A 82 -4.51 20.06 5.08
C PRO A 82 -5.31 20.25 6.37
N CYS A 83 -4.68 20.86 7.38
CA CYS A 83 -5.32 21.29 8.61
C CYS A 83 -5.78 22.74 8.50
N HIS A 84 -6.89 23.09 9.16
CA HIS A 84 -7.46 24.43 9.15
C HIS A 84 -7.55 24.97 10.57
N LYS A 85 -7.41 26.30 10.73
CA LYS A 85 -7.47 26.90 12.07
C LYS A 85 -8.92 27.01 12.52
N SER A 86 -9.32 26.10 13.39
CA SER A 86 -10.55 26.21 14.17
C SER A 86 -10.40 27.29 15.25
N LYS A 87 -11.49 28.01 15.52
CA LYS A 87 -11.69 28.76 16.76
C LYS A 87 -13.06 28.47 17.32
N MET A 88 -13.07 27.96 18.55
CA MET A 88 -14.27 27.80 19.37
C MET A 88 -14.77 29.17 19.81
N LEU A 89 -16.06 29.39 19.57
CA LEU A 89 -16.91 30.44 20.13
C LEU A 89 -18.23 29.73 20.48
N LYS A 90 -19.31 30.46 20.83
CA LYS A 90 -20.66 29.87 20.91
C LYS A 90 -21.13 29.18 19.62
N ILE A 91 -20.48 29.45 18.48
CA ILE A 91 -20.71 28.78 17.20
C ILE A 91 -19.34 28.53 16.57
N PHE A 92 -19.13 27.36 15.98
CA PHE A 92 -17.83 26.94 15.48
C PHE A 92 -17.40 27.77 14.25
N SER A 93 -16.13 28.17 14.23
CA SER A 93 -15.53 28.94 13.13
C SER A 93 -14.26 28.27 12.63
N VAL A 94 -14.18 28.05 11.32
CA VAL A 94 -13.01 27.52 10.62
C VAL A 94 -12.43 28.64 9.76
N GLN A 95 -11.11 28.84 9.86
CA GLN A 95 -10.33 29.64 8.93
C GLN A 95 -9.44 28.72 8.11
N ILE A 96 -9.71 28.65 6.81
CA ILE A 96 -8.84 27.97 5.85
C ILE A 96 -7.51 28.74 5.78
N GLN A 97 -6.40 28.05 6.04
CA GLN A 97 -5.04 28.55 5.90
C GLN A 97 -4.18 27.45 5.32
N GLY A 98 -3.25 27.80 4.42
CA GLY A 98 -2.32 26.85 3.80
C GLY A 98 -2.69 26.45 2.36
N GLN A 99 -1.76 25.75 1.72
CA GLN A 99 -1.85 25.32 0.32
C GLN A 99 -2.72 24.06 0.13
N PRO A 100 -3.19 23.76 -1.09
CA PRO A 100 -4.04 22.59 -1.37
C PRO A 100 -3.38 21.21 -1.14
N LYS A 101 -2.08 21.16 -0.83
CA LYS A 101 -1.36 19.95 -0.39
C LYS A 101 -0.70 20.22 0.96
N HIS A 102 -0.79 19.27 1.87
CA HIS A 102 -0.01 19.25 3.10
C HIS A 102 0.99 18.09 3.06
N ILE A 103 2.27 18.44 3.02
CA ILE A 103 3.37 17.49 3.00
C ILE A 103 4.12 17.66 4.32
N LYS A 104 4.51 16.56 4.96
CA LYS A 104 5.40 16.60 6.13
C LYS A 104 6.70 17.33 5.77
N TRP A 105 7.24 18.09 6.72
CA TRP A 105 8.53 18.74 6.52
C TRP A 105 9.61 17.69 6.25
N MET A 106 10.55 18.02 5.37
CA MET A 106 11.65 17.15 4.97
C MET A 106 12.98 17.91 5.04
N GLY A 107 13.99 17.29 5.63
CA GLY A 107 15.35 17.77 5.66
C GLY A 107 16.00 17.80 4.27
N ALA A 108 16.90 18.75 4.07
CA ALA A 108 17.72 18.85 2.86
C ALA A 108 18.92 17.88 2.91
N ARG A 109 19.60 17.72 1.77
CA ARG A 109 20.92 17.06 1.76
C ARG A 109 21.94 17.98 2.41
N ASP A 110 22.60 17.49 3.46
CA ASP A 110 23.85 18.04 3.96
C ASP A 110 25.03 17.44 3.15
N GLN A 111 26.01 18.26 2.80
CA GLN A 111 27.23 17.80 2.13
C GLN A 111 28.29 17.26 3.11
N ALA A 112 28.20 17.60 4.40
CA ALA A 112 29.08 17.07 5.44
C ALA A 112 28.72 15.62 5.83
N VAL A 113 27.47 15.19 5.64
CA VAL A 113 27.04 13.81 5.92
C VAL A 113 27.40 12.91 4.74
N LEU A 114 28.58 12.29 4.81
CA LEU A 114 29.13 11.44 3.75
C LEU A 114 28.38 10.11 3.55
N HIS A 115 27.69 9.62 4.59
CA HIS A 115 26.98 8.34 4.59
C HIS A 115 25.93 8.26 3.46
N THR A 116 25.86 7.11 2.80
CA THR A 116 25.07 6.86 1.60
C THR A 116 24.14 5.66 1.76
N ILE A 117 22.83 5.90 1.69
CA ILE A 117 21.81 4.85 1.62
C ILE A 117 21.50 4.53 0.14
N MET A 118 21.42 3.25 -0.19
CA MET A 118 20.93 2.71 -1.48
C MET A 118 19.52 2.14 -1.31
N LEU A 119 18.64 2.35 -2.29
CA LEU A 119 17.32 1.75 -2.29
C LEU A 119 17.13 0.94 -3.57
N LEU A 120 17.37 -0.38 -3.52
CA LEU A 120 17.37 -1.31 -4.65
C LEU A 120 15.95 -1.68 -5.12
N GLY A 121 15.28 -0.72 -5.74
CA GLY A 121 13.96 -0.79 -6.39
C GLY A 121 13.38 0.63 -6.50
N GLY A 122 12.47 0.92 -7.44
CA GLY A 122 11.71 2.19 -7.47
C GLY A 122 10.24 2.07 -7.12
N GLY A 123 9.82 0.94 -6.53
CA GLY A 123 8.45 0.74 -6.06
C GLY A 123 8.11 1.53 -4.78
N ALA A 124 6.86 1.39 -4.31
CA ALA A 124 6.30 2.11 -3.16
C ALA A 124 7.17 2.06 -1.90
N ALA A 125 7.83 0.91 -1.66
CA ALA A 125 8.73 0.71 -0.52
C ALA A 125 9.94 1.64 -0.56
N SER A 126 10.61 1.76 -1.71
CA SER A 126 11.75 2.67 -1.85
C SER A 126 11.32 4.13 -1.83
N LEU A 127 10.20 4.48 -2.46
CA LEU A 127 9.66 5.85 -2.41
C LEU A 127 9.40 6.28 -0.96
N MET A 128 8.67 5.46 -0.20
CA MET A 128 8.34 5.75 1.19
C MET A 128 9.56 5.66 2.12
N CYS A 129 10.56 4.82 1.80
CA CYS A 129 11.82 4.81 2.52
C CYS A 129 12.62 6.11 2.31
N ALA A 130 12.74 6.59 1.07
CA ALA A 130 13.42 7.84 0.75
C ALA A 130 12.73 9.05 1.40
N GLU A 131 11.40 9.09 1.35
CA GLU A 131 10.59 10.13 1.98
C GLU A 131 10.73 10.11 3.50
N THR A 132 10.56 8.95 4.15
CA THR A 132 10.70 8.80 5.61
C THR A 132 12.08 9.23 6.08
N LEU A 133 13.16 8.83 5.40
CA LEU A 133 14.53 9.26 5.74
C LEU A 133 14.66 10.79 5.74
N ARG A 134 14.03 11.49 4.77
CA ARG A 134 14.06 12.97 4.74
C ARG A 134 13.13 13.60 5.77
N GLN A 135 11.95 13.03 6.05
CA GLN A 135 11.08 13.48 7.14
C GLN A 135 11.81 13.40 8.50
N GLU A 136 12.64 12.36 8.68
CA GLU A 136 13.49 12.13 9.85
C GLU A 136 14.83 12.91 9.82
N ASN A 137 14.93 13.94 8.96
CA ASN A 137 16.10 14.82 8.80
C ASN A 137 17.44 14.10 8.53
N TYR A 138 17.42 12.92 7.90
CA TYR A 138 18.66 12.31 7.41
C TYR A 138 19.32 13.23 6.38
N GLY A 139 20.49 13.79 6.71
CA GLY A 139 21.21 14.71 5.82
C GLY A 139 21.95 14.02 4.66
N GLY A 140 22.26 12.73 4.79
CA GLY A 140 23.19 12.03 3.89
C GLY A 140 22.68 11.77 2.46
N ARG A 141 23.46 11.02 1.69
CA ARG A 141 23.19 10.73 0.29
C ARG A 141 22.21 9.56 0.14
N ILE A 142 20.92 9.83 -0.06
CA ILE A 142 19.94 8.84 -0.52
C ILE A 142 19.92 8.85 -2.04
N ILE A 143 19.89 7.68 -2.69
CA ILE A 143 19.66 7.57 -4.13
C ILE A 143 19.16 6.13 -4.49
N MET A 144 18.16 6.05 -5.40
CA MET A 144 17.14 4.96 -5.51
C MET A 144 17.10 4.30 -6.90
N VAL A 145 17.10 2.97 -6.95
CA VAL A 145 17.50 2.10 -8.09
C VAL A 145 16.29 1.36 -8.72
N SER A 146 15.57 1.97 -9.67
CA SER A 146 14.49 1.31 -10.44
C SER A 146 15.01 0.76 -11.79
N ARG A 147 14.72 -0.46 -12.24
CA ARG A 147 15.42 -1.08 -13.42
C ARG A 147 15.47 -0.26 -14.74
N ASP A 148 14.35 -0.02 -15.41
CA ASP A 148 13.72 1.29 -15.62
C ASP A 148 14.48 2.55 -16.21
N ASP A 149 13.76 3.67 -16.47
CA ASP A 149 13.98 4.85 -17.34
C ASP A 149 13.64 6.28 -16.77
N LEU A 150 12.47 6.60 -16.13
CA LEU A 150 12.13 7.95 -15.54
C LEU A 150 11.88 8.16 -14.01
N LEU A 151 10.68 7.89 -13.39
CA LEU A 151 10.40 8.15 -11.94
C LEU A 151 9.37 7.19 -11.27
N PRO A 152 9.44 6.92 -9.93
CA PRO A 152 8.47 6.12 -9.17
C PRO A 152 6.99 6.52 -9.30
N TYR A 153 6.11 5.53 -9.44
CA TYR A 153 4.69 5.73 -9.73
C TYR A 153 3.78 4.69 -9.04
N ASP A 154 2.49 5.02 -8.90
CA ASP A 154 1.45 4.14 -8.33
C ASP A 154 1.21 2.91 -9.22
N LYS A 155 1.84 1.77 -8.91
CA LYS A 155 1.66 0.50 -9.67
C LYS A 155 0.21 0.01 -9.66
N THR A 156 -0.61 0.40 -8.68
CA THR A 156 -2.02 0.00 -8.66
C THR A 156 -2.83 0.67 -9.78
N ARG A 157 -2.29 1.74 -10.39
CA ARG A 157 -2.81 2.35 -11.61
C ARG A 157 -2.42 1.63 -12.90
N LEU A 158 -1.47 0.70 -12.98
CA LEU A 158 -1.07 0.14 -14.28
C LEU A 158 -2.20 -0.58 -15.03
N SER A 159 -3.08 -1.27 -14.30
CA SER A 159 -4.34 -1.82 -14.83
C SER A 159 -5.41 -0.74 -15.14
N LYS A 160 -5.03 0.55 -15.10
CA LYS A 160 -5.88 1.76 -14.99
C LYS A 160 -5.16 3.09 -15.42
N ILE A 161 -4.11 3.08 -16.27
CA ILE A 161 -3.23 4.22 -16.79
C ILE A 161 -1.71 4.15 -16.37
N MET A 162 -0.78 4.71 -17.18
CA MET A 162 0.64 4.29 -17.32
C MET A 162 1.73 5.41 -17.46
N ASN A 163 3.03 5.00 -17.43
CA ASN A 163 4.31 5.63 -17.87
C ASN A 163 5.19 6.35 -16.79
N ALA A 164 6.54 6.26 -16.68
CA ALA A 164 7.52 5.16 -16.90
C ALA A 164 9.00 5.45 -16.37
N GLU A 165 9.44 4.96 -15.19
CA GLU A 165 10.76 4.25 -14.97
C GLU A 165 11.87 4.70 -13.79
N ILE A 166 13.25 4.79 -13.49
CA ILE A 166 14.76 5.02 -13.89
C ILE A 166 15.94 4.35 -13.03
N ASN A 167 17.21 4.12 -13.55
CA ASN A 167 18.41 3.48 -12.87
C ASN A 167 19.93 3.93 -13.12
N LEU A 168 21.00 3.40 -12.44
CA LEU A 168 21.51 3.86 -11.10
C LEU A 168 22.96 3.47 -10.54
N LYS A 169 23.15 2.65 -9.46
CA LYS A 169 23.95 3.10 -8.28
C LYS A 169 24.98 2.29 -7.41
N THR A 170 25.46 1.05 -7.46
CA THR A 170 25.60 -0.11 -8.34
C THR A 170 25.70 -1.33 -7.39
N VAL A 171 25.45 -2.59 -7.72
CA VAL A 171 24.91 -3.18 -8.96
C VAL A 171 25.78 -2.87 -10.17
N THR A 172 26.82 -3.67 -10.44
CA THR A 172 27.46 -3.66 -11.77
C THR A 172 26.35 -3.86 -12.79
N PHE A 173 26.05 -2.80 -13.54
CA PHE A 173 24.90 -2.79 -14.44
C PHE A 173 25.17 -3.62 -15.68
N ASP A 174 24.10 -3.73 -16.46
CA ASP A 174 24.07 -4.18 -17.84
C ASP A 174 25.17 -3.46 -18.70
N ASP A 175 25.60 -2.24 -18.30
CA ASP A 175 26.68 -1.44 -18.92
C ASP A 175 28.09 -1.55 -18.26
N GLY A 176 28.21 -2.20 -17.09
CA GLY A 176 29.47 -2.36 -16.34
C GLY A 176 29.82 -1.27 -15.30
N LEU A 177 28.99 -0.25 -15.05
CA LEU A 177 29.27 0.85 -14.11
C LEU A 177 29.46 0.40 -12.64
N ILE A 178 30.34 1.06 -11.87
CA ILE A 178 30.61 0.78 -10.43
C ILE A 178 30.59 2.06 -9.55
N GLN A 179 29.97 1.96 -8.37
CA GLN A 179 29.59 3.03 -7.42
C GLN A 179 29.17 2.43 -6.05
N CYS A 180 29.66 2.99 -4.94
CA CYS A 180 29.48 2.41 -3.60
C CYS A 180 28.28 2.96 -2.80
N TYR A 181 27.93 2.23 -1.74
CA TYR A 181 26.91 2.55 -0.73
C TYR A 181 27.34 2.06 0.66
N ASP A 182 26.77 2.63 1.71
CA ASP A 182 27.05 2.26 3.11
C ASP A 182 25.93 1.38 3.71
N GLN A 183 24.67 1.67 3.35
CA GLN A 183 23.48 0.87 3.67
C GLN A 183 22.66 0.58 2.40
N ILE A 184 21.91 -0.53 2.37
CA ILE A 184 21.05 -0.93 1.24
C ILE A 184 19.68 -1.46 1.70
N LEU A 185 18.61 -0.90 1.12
CA LEU A 185 17.29 -1.55 1.05
C LEU A 185 17.20 -2.38 -0.22
N ILE A 186 16.62 -3.58 -0.16
CA ILE A 186 16.25 -4.38 -1.35
C ILE A 186 14.73 -4.38 -1.49
N ALA A 187 14.24 -3.86 -2.62
CA ALA A 187 12.83 -3.62 -2.90
C ALA A 187 12.48 -3.85 -4.38
N THR A 188 13.12 -4.84 -5.03
CA THR A 188 12.91 -5.20 -6.45
C THR A 188 11.55 -5.85 -6.74
N GLY A 189 10.74 -6.11 -5.71
CA GLY A 189 9.39 -6.64 -5.81
C GLY A 189 9.31 -8.07 -6.36
N CYS A 190 8.23 -8.37 -7.07
CA CYS A 190 8.05 -9.60 -7.82
C CYS A 190 7.75 -9.29 -9.29
N ARG A 191 8.13 -10.20 -10.20
CA ARG A 191 7.78 -10.15 -11.62
C ARG A 191 6.60 -11.05 -11.96
N ALA A 192 5.86 -10.74 -13.02
CA ALA A 192 4.80 -11.58 -13.55
C ALA A 192 5.31 -13.01 -13.86
N LYS A 193 4.45 -14.02 -13.64
CA LYS A 193 4.79 -15.41 -13.91
C LYS A 193 4.40 -15.80 -15.33
N SER A 194 5.42 -16.08 -16.14
CA SER A 194 5.26 -16.62 -17.50
C SER A 194 4.62 -18.01 -17.49
N LEU A 195 4.06 -18.41 -18.64
CA LEU A 195 3.67 -19.79 -18.90
C LEU A 195 4.90 -20.68 -19.08
N ASP A 196 4.73 -21.97 -18.76
CA ASP A 196 5.72 -23.04 -18.92
C ASP A 196 5.15 -24.08 -19.90
N CYS A 197 5.08 -23.69 -21.18
CA CYS A 197 4.59 -24.50 -22.28
C CYS A 197 5.06 -23.95 -23.64
N PRO A 198 5.08 -24.77 -24.72
CA PRO A 198 5.41 -24.28 -26.06
C PRO A 198 4.48 -23.14 -26.50
N GLY A 199 5.04 -22.09 -27.12
CA GLY A 199 4.29 -20.92 -27.56
C GLY A 199 4.02 -19.87 -26.48
N ALA A 200 4.59 -20.02 -25.28
CA ALA A 200 4.59 -18.99 -24.23
C ALA A 200 5.39 -17.72 -24.61
N ASP A 201 6.15 -17.80 -25.70
CA ASP A 201 7.09 -16.84 -26.27
C ASP A 201 6.53 -16.10 -27.52
N LEU A 202 5.28 -16.36 -27.90
CA LEU A 202 4.62 -15.66 -29.02
C LEU A 202 4.29 -14.21 -28.67
N GLU A 203 4.44 -13.30 -29.65
CA GLU A 203 4.38 -11.83 -29.49
C GLU A 203 3.10 -11.26 -28.83
N ASN A 204 1.99 -12.00 -28.89
CA ASN A 204 0.70 -11.66 -28.28
C ASN A 204 0.33 -12.56 -27.08
N VAL A 205 1.31 -13.25 -26.48
CA VAL A 205 1.26 -13.75 -25.10
C VAL A 205 1.88 -12.68 -24.21
N LEU A 206 1.04 -11.85 -23.60
CA LEU A 206 1.47 -10.67 -22.86
C LEU A 206 1.21 -10.82 -21.36
N MET A 207 2.08 -10.25 -20.54
CA MET A 207 1.89 -10.09 -19.09
C MET A 207 1.52 -8.64 -18.78
N LEU A 208 1.29 -8.29 -17.52
CA LEU A 208 1.04 -6.91 -17.10
C LEU A 208 1.69 -6.62 -15.74
N GLU A 209 2.85 -5.95 -15.77
CA GLU A 209 3.65 -5.58 -14.59
C GLU A 209 4.16 -4.13 -14.64
N THR A 210 4.34 -3.60 -15.85
CA THR A 210 4.93 -2.30 -16.18
C THR A 210 3.97 -1.44 -17.03
N PRO A 211 4.27 -0.15 -17.21
CA PRO A 211 3.73 0.68 -18.27
C PRO A 211 3.86 0.09 -19.67
N GLU A 212 5.06 -0.35 -20.09
CA GLU A 212 5.25 -0.85 -21.47
C GLU A 212 4.37 -2.06 -21.75
N ASP A 213 4.18 -2.96 -20.78
CA ASP A 213 3.28 -4.11 -20.95
C ASP A 213 1.85 -3.70 -21.34
N ALA A 214 1.28 -2.71 -20.65
CA ALA A 214 -0.06 -2.20 -20.98
C ALA A 214 -0.08 -1.42 -22.32
N ARG A 215 1.06 -0.83 -22.70
CA ARG A 215 1.30 -0.22 -24.01
C ARG A 215 1.26 -1.28 -25.11
N CYS A 216 2.03 -2.36 -24.96
CA CYS A 216 2.01 -3.55 -25.82
C CYS A 216 0.62 -4.19 -25.89
N ILE A 217 -0.08 -4.39 -24.76
CA ILE A 217 -1.44 -4.96 -24.74
C ILE A 217 -2.40 -4.09 -25.54
N HIS A 218 -2.35 -2.76 -25.37
CA HIS A 218 -3.21 -1.85 -26.11
C HIS A 218 -2.95 -1.92 -27.62
N TYR A 219 -1.69 -1.96 -28.06
CA TYR A 219 -1.35 -2.10 -29.48
C TYR A 219 -1.71 -3.49 -30.04
N ALA A 220 -1.49 -4.57 -29.28
CA ALA A 220 -1.83 -5.93 -29.71
C ALA A 220 -3.34 -6.09 -29.94
N CYS A 221 -4.18 -5.51 -29.07
CA CYS A 221 -5.63 -5.40 -29.24
C CYS A 221 -6.07 -4.70 -30.54
N MET A 222 -5.18 -3.94 -31.20
CA MET A 222 -5.48 -3.20 -32.44
C MET A 222 -4.99 -3.90 -33.72
N GLY A 223 -4.28 -5.04 -33.66
CA GLY A 223 -3.90 -5.71 -34.92
C GLY A 223 -3.04 -6.99 -34.93
N CYS A 224 -2.57 -7.54 -33.80
CA CYS A 224 -1.66 -8.70 -33.83
C CYS A 224 -2.41 -10.06 -33.86
N ARG A 225 -1.85 -11.07 -34.55
CA ARG A 225 -2.46 -12.41 -34.76
C ARG A 225 -1.42 -13.56 -34.78
N THR A 226 -0.64 -13.71 -33.71
CA THR A 226 0.45 -14.71 -33.62
C THR A 226 0.01 -15.99 -32.89
N VAL A 227 -0.42 -15.91 -31.63
CA VAL A 227 -1.31 -16.90 -30.99
C VAL A 227 -2.60 -17.00 -31.81
N LYS A 228 -3.11 -18.23 -31.93
CA LYS A 228 -4.39 -18.56 -32.56
C LYS A 228 -5.32 -19.34 -31.63
N ALA A 229 -4.76 -20.07 -30.68
CA ALA A 229 -5.52 -20.84 -29.71
C ALA A 229 -4.68 -21.22 -28.47
N VAL A 230 -5.36 -21.47 -27.36
CA VAL A 230 -4.83 -22.02 -26.11
C VAL A 230 -5.35 -23.44 -25.93
N LYS A 231 -4.45 -24.42 -25.78
CA LYS A 231 -4.81 -25.82 -25.51
C LYS A 231 -4.79 -26.10 -24.00
N LEU A 232 -5.95 -26.44 -23.44
CA LEU A 232 -6.11 -26.76 -22.02
C LEU A 232 -5.62 -28.17 -21.70
N LYS A 233 -5.32 -28.42 -20.41
CA LYS A 233 -4.98 -29.77 -19.89
C LYS A 233 -6.09 -30.81 -20.11
N SER A 234 -7.34 -30.38 -20.30
CA SER A 234 -8.48 -31.24 -20.68
C SER A 234 -8.47 -31.69 -22.14
N GLY A 235 -7.51 -31.24 -22.95
CA GLY A 235 -7.48 -31.46 -24.40
C GLY A 235 -8.33 -30.50 -25.23
N ILE A 236 -9.21 -29.71 -24.59
CA ILE A 236 -9.99 -28.65 -25.21
C ILE A 236 -9.06 -27.55 -25.74
N THR A 237 -9.32 -27.08 -26.95
CA THR A 237 -8.66 -25.94 -27.58
C THR A 237 -9.62 -24.75 -27.61
N ILE A 238 -9.20 -23.59 -27.12
CA ILE A 238 -9.96 -22.33 -27.17
C ILE A 238 -9.25 -21.40 -28.15
N GLU A 239 -9.92 -20.94 -29.20
CA GLU A 239 -9.36 -19.96 -30.15
C GLU A 239 -9.20 -18.59 -29.50
N ALA A 240 -8.10 -17.90 -29.79
CA ALA A 240 -7.75 -16.60 -29.22
C ALA A 240 -6.68 -15.89 -30.07
N ASP A 241 -6.91 -14.62 -30.43
CA ASP A 241 -5.95 -13.73 -31.09
C ASP A 241 -5.08 -12.91 -30.10
N LEU A 242 -5.29 -13.07 -28.78
CA LEU A 242 -4.54 -12.41 -27.72
C LEU A 242 -4.63 -13.23 -26.43
N LEU A 243 -3.53 -13.35 -25.68
CA LEU A 243 -3.50 -14.01 -24.38
C LEU A 243 -2.83 -13.09 -23.33
N ILE A 244 -3.58 -12.71 -22.30
CA ILE A 244 -3.06 -11.97 -21.14
C ILE A 244 -2.83 -12.95 -19.99
N VAL A 245 -1.58 -13.07 -19.54
CA VAL A 245 -1.13 -14.05 -18.53
C VAL A 245 -1.09 -13.42 -17.14
N GLY A 246 -2.10 -13.73 -16.32
CA GLY A 246 -2.27 -13.23 -14.95
C GLY A 246 -2.16 -14.31 -13.87
N ILE A 247 -1.23 -15.26 -13.99
CA ILE A 247 -1.17 -16.50 -13.17
C ILE A 247 -0.36 -16.38 -11.87
N GLY A 248 -0.20 -15.15 -11.35
CA GLY A 248 0.63 -14.84 -10.18
C GLY A 248 2.01 -14.29 -10.55
N VAL A 249 2.92 -14.26 -9.57
CA VAL A 249 4.23 -13.59 -9.65
C VAL A 249 5.36 -14.44 -9.06
N ASN A 250 6.61 -14.11 -9.39
CA ASN A 250 7.83 -14.71 -8.84
C ASN A 250 8.71 -13.62 -8.19
N PRO A 251 9.33 -13.84 -7.02
CA PRO A 251 10.19 -12.84 -6.37
C PRO A 251 11.43 -12.48 -7.23
N ASN A 252 11.78 -11.20 -7.27
CA ASN A 252 12.93 -10.67 -8.03
C ASN A 252 14.25 -10.78 -7.24
N SER A 253 14.52 -11.97 -6.70
CA SER A 253 15.65 -12.33 -5.85
C SER A 253 16.77 -13.14 -6.56
N GLU A 254 16.66 -13.39 -7.87
CA GLU A 254 17.59 -14.25 -8.61
C GLU A 254 19.06 -13.84 -8.43
N PHE A 255 19.33 -12.53 -8.42
CA PHE A 255 20.65 -11.93 -8.22
C PHE A 255 21.24 -12.11 -6.80
N LEU A 256 20.44 -12.63 -5.85
CA LEU A 256 20.86 -12.94 -4.48
C LEU A 256 21.26 -14.41 -4.30
N LYS A 257 21.11 -15.27 -5.32
CA LYS A 257 21.57 -16.67 -5.24
C LYS A 257 23.09 -16.71 -5.07
N GLY A 258 23.54 -17.54 -4.13
CA GLY A 258 24.95 -17.61 -3.72
C GLY A 258 25.42 -16.50 -2.76
N SER A 259 24.59 -15.49 -2.50
CA SER A 259 24.84 -14.50 -1.43
C SER A 259 24.54 -15.10 -0.04
N PRO A 260 25.07 -14.52 1.06
CA PRO A 260 24.76 -14.97 2.42
C PRO A 260 23.41 -14.45 2.96
N ILE A 261 22.58 -13.81 2.12
CA ILE A 261 21.25 -13.32 2.50
C ILE A 261 20.26 -14.49 2.52
N ARG A 262 19.58 -14.68 3.65
CA ARG A 262 18.62 -15.76 3.87
C ARG A 262 17.33 -15.48 3.11
N MET A 263 16.89 -16.50 2.36
CA MET A 263 15.62 -16.52 1.65
C MET A 263 14.79 -17.72 2.10
N ASP A 264 13.48 -17.64 1.93
CA ASP A 264 12.56 -18.74 2.20
C ASP A 264 12.55 -19.78 1.06
N SER A 265 11.79 -20.87 1.24
CA SER A 265 11.63 -21.94 0.23
C SER A 265 11.02 -21.49 -1.10
N LYS A 266 10.46 -20.27 -1.19
CA LYS A 266 9.89 -19.66 -2.39
C LYS A 266 10.80 -18.56 -2.97
N ASN A 267 11.96 -18.31 -2.36
CA ASN A 267 12.95 -17.28 -2.67
C ASN A 267 12.55 -15.83 -2.29
N TYR A 268 11.64 -15.62 -1.33
CA TYR A 268 11.44 -14.31 -0.69
C TYR A 268 12.55 -14.04 0.35
N VAL A 269 13.03 -12.81 0.45
CA VAL A 269 14.08 -12.44 1.42
C VAL A 269 13.49 -12.39 2.83
N ILE A 270 14.10 -13.11 3.77
CA ILE A 270 13.63 -13.17 5.16
C ILE A 270 14.14 -11.95 5.93
N VAL A 271 13.22 -11.26 6.61
CA VAL A 271 13.54 -10.14 7.52
C VAL A 271 12.95 -10.33 8.91
N ASP A 272 13.42 -9.53 9.87
CA ASP A 272 12.76 -9.36 11.17
C ASP A 272 11.63 -8.31 11.12
N LYS A 273 10.99 -8.07 12.27
CA LYS A 273 9.89 -7.08 12.44
C LYS A 273 10.29 -5.61 12.22
N TYR A 274 11.58 -5.35 11.94
CA TYR A 274 12.18 -4.06 11.65
C TYR A 274 12.73 -3.99 10.20
N MET A 275 12.35 -4.95 9.33
CA MET A 275 12.78 -5.05 7.93
C MET A 275 14.29 -5.31 7.73
N ARG A 276 15.01 -5.73 8.78
CA ARG A 276 16.43 -6.07 8.72
C ARG A 276 16.61 -7.49 8.20
N THR A 277 17.57 -7.71 7.30
CA THR A 277 17.98 -9.07 6.90
C THR A 277 18.93 -9.67 7.95
N ASN A 278 19.45 -10.87 7.69
CA ASN A 278 20.51 -11.48 8.52
C ASN A 278 21.93 -10.90 8.27
N ILE A 279 22.07 -9.87 7.44
CA ILE A 279 23.32 -9.16 7.16
C ILE A 279 23.17 -7.73 7.67
N THR A 280 24.12 -7.27 8.48
CA THR A 280 24.16 -5.89 9.00
C THR A 280 24.09 -4.89 7.85
N ASP A 281 23.36 -3.79 8.03
CA ASP A 281 23.19 -2.70 7.05
C ASP A 281 22.52 -3.08 5.71
N VAL A 282 22.00 -4.31 5.62
CA VAL A 282 21.17 -4.81 4.51
C VAL A 282 19.73 -5.05 4.99
N TYR A 283 18.78 -4.38 4.34
CA TYR A 283 17.35 -4.37 4.66
C TYR A 283 16.54 -4.88 3.46
N CYS A 284 15.31 -5.33 3.65
CA CYS A 284 14.41 -5.68 2.54
C CYS A 284 12.96 -5.23 2.80
N ALA A 285 12.29 -4.72 1.75
CA ALA A 285 10.92 -4.19 1.82
C ALA A 285 10.11 -4.46 0.54
N GLY A 286 8.79 -4.26 0.63
CA GLY A 286 7.86 -4.52 -0.48
C GLY A 286 7.62 -6.01 -0.75
N ASP A 287 7.18 -6.31 -1.97
CA ASP A 287 6.67 -7.65 -2.35
C ASP A 287 7.76 -8.75 -2.32
N LEU A 288 9.05 -8.40 -2.26
CA LEU A 288 10.16 -9.34 -2.15
C LEU A 288 10.28 -9.97 -0.75
N THR A 289 9.60 -9.39 0.25
CA THR A 289 9.86 -9.64 1.67
C THR A 289 9.03 -10.78 2.25
N SER A 290 9.69 -11.71 2.95
CA SER A 290 9.10 -12.64 3.92
C SER A 290 9.28 -12.06 5.32
N PHE A 291 8.20 -11.55 5.93
CA PHE A 291 8.25 -10.81 7.20
C PHE A 291 7.30 -11.41 8.27
N PRO A 292 7.62 -11.30 9.57
CA PRO A 292 6.75 -11.77 10.65
C PRO A 292 5.53 -10.85 10.81
N LEU A 293 4.33 -11.34 10.49
CA LEU A 293 3.09 -10.58 10.62
C LEU A 293 2.46 -10.79 12.00
N LYS A 294 2.30 -9.69 12.76
CA LYS A 294 1.77 -9.70 14.14
C LYS A 294 0.41 -10.41 14.27
N MET A 295 -0.54 -10.13 13.37
CA MET A 295 -1.86 -10.80 13.38
C MET A 295 -1.81 -12.28 12.96
N ALA A 296 -0.79 -12.69 12.21
CA ALA A 296 -0.51 -14.10 11.93
C ALA A 296 0.23 -14.79 13.10
N LYS A 297 0.03 -14.30 14.33
CA LYS A 297 0.70 -14.76 15.56
C LYS A 297 2.24 -14.77 15.45
N GLY A 298 2.79 -13.87 14.62
CA GLY A 298 4.24 -13.75 14.35
C GLY A 298 4.78 -14.63 13.22
N GLN A 299 3.93 -15.38 12.52
CA GLN A 299 4.32 -16.19 11.36
C GLN A 299 4.90 -15.32 10.24
N ASN A 300 5.95 -15.82 9.57
CA ASN A 300 6.48 -15.21 8.36
C ASN A 300 5.51 -15.37 7.18
N VAL A 301 5.20 -14.25 6.52
CA VAL A 301 4.29 -14.17 5.36
C VAL A 301 4.90 -13.30 4.26
N SER A 302 4.38 -13.41 3.04
CA SER A 302 4.65 -12.47 1.95
C SER A 302 3.31 -11.93 1.44
N ILE A 303 3.19 -10.60 1.33
CA ILE A 303 1.95 -9.91 0.99
C ILE A 303 2.27 -8.80 -0.02
N GLY A 304 1.94 -9.04 -1.30
CA GLY A 304 2.10 -8.09 -2.40
C GLY A 304 1.02 -7.01 -2.42
N HIS A 305 0.87 -6.24 -1.33
CA HIS A 305 -0.06 -5.12 -1.24
C HIS A 305 0.72 -3.80 -1.23
N TRP A 306 0.29 -2.83 -2.05
CA TRP A 306 0.86 -1.48 -2.11
C TRP A 306 0.96 -0.81 -0.73
N GLN A 307 -0.09 -0.95 0.09
CA GLN A 307 -0.20 -0.47 1.47
C GLN A 307 0.87 -1.10 2.40
N ILE A 308 1.15 -2.40 2.26
CA ILE A 308 2.20 -3.10 3.01
C ILE A 308 3.59 -2.70 2.50
N ALA A 309 3.78 -2.54 1.19
CA ALA A 309 5.05 -2.10 0.63
C ALA A 309 5.48 -0.72 1.15
N GLN A 310 4.56 0.25 1.20
CA GLN A 310 4.82 1.56 1.81
C GLN A 310 5.16 1.43 3.31
N ALA A 311 4.45 0.57 4.04
CA ALA A 311 4.72 0.32 5.46
C ALA A 311 6.14 -0.26 5.69
N HIS A 312 6.54 -1.26 4.90
CA HIS A 312 7.90 -1.80 4.93
C HIS A 312 8.95 -0.72 4.65
N GLY A 313 8.70 0.16 3.67
CA GLY A 313 9.58 1.29 3.35
C GLY A 313 9.84 2.22 4.54
N ARG A 314 8.78 2.61 5.26
CA ARG A 314 8.89 3.45 6.47
C ARG A 314 9.62 2.75 7.61
N ILE A 315 9.33 1.47 7.87
CA ILE A 315 9.98 0.72 8.96
C ILE A 315 11.47 0.49 8.66
N ALA A 316 11.84 0.22 7.40
CA ALA A 316 13.25 0.13 6.99
C ALA A 316 14.00 1.45 7.17
N ALA A 317 13.41 2.58 6.75
CA ALA A 317 13.99 3.91 6.94
C ALA A 317 14.25 4.26 8.41
N LEU A 318 13.28 3.99 9.29
CA LEU A 318 13.45 4.20 10.73
C LEU A 318 14.56 3.32 11.30
N SER A 319 14.65 2.07 10.85
CA SER A 319 15.66 1.11 11.32
C SER A 319 17.08 1.44 10.84
N MET A 320 17.23 1.99 9.63
CA MET A 320 18.48 2.58 9.11
C MET A 320 18.99 3.73 10.00
N LEU A 321 18.07 4.49 10.60
CA LEU A 321 18.35 5.57 11.55
C LEU A 321 18.39 5.08 13.01
N HIS A 322 18.53 3.76 13.22
CA HIS A 322 18.55 3.09 14.53
C HIS A 322 17.30 3.33 15.41
N ARG A 323 16.17 3.71 14.81
CA ARG A 323 14.87 3.85 15.49
C ARG A 323 14.06 2.56 15.37
N GLU A 324 14.17 1.69 16.38
CA GLU A 324 13.44 0.42 16.42
C GLU A 324 11.91 0.62 16.59
N VAL A 325 11.20 0.70 15.47
CA VAL A 325 9.73 0.72 15.40
C VAL A 325 9.25 -0.56 14.74
N GLU A 326 8.37 -1.30 15.39
CA GLU A 326 7.83 -2.56 14.85
C GLU A 326 6.75 -2.31 13.78
N LEU A 327 6.66 -3.21 12.80
CA LEU A 327 5.57 -3.22 11.83
C LEU A 327 4.23 -3.60 12.50
N ASN A 328 3.42 -2.60 12.85
CA ASN A 328 2.06 -2.77 13.38
C ASN A 328 1.03 -2.13 12.43
N THR A 329 0.54 -2.89 11.45
CA THR A 329 -0.53 -2.46 10.53
C THR A 329 -1.41 -3.65 10.12
N VAL A 330 -2.64 -3.36 9.71
CA VAL A 330 -3.57 -4.33 9.13
C VAL A 330 -3.38 -4.34 7.62
N PRO A 331 -3.10 -5.48 6.97
CA PRO A 331 -3.03 -5.55 5.52
C PRO A 331 -4.37 -5.13 4.91
N PHE A 332 -4.37 -4.08 4.07
CA PHE A 332 -5.56 -3.57 3.40
C PHE A 332 -5.37 -3.66 1.88
N TYR A 333 -6.42 -4.07 1.16
CA TYR A 333 -6.40 -4.29 -0.28
C TYR A 333 -7.73 -3.88 -0.92
N TRP A 334 -7.68 -3.58 -2.22
CA TRP A 334 -8.85 -3.32 -3.05
C TRP A 334 -8.61 -3.82 -4.47
N THR A 335 -9.67 -4.24 -5.13
CA THR A 335 -9.66 -4.52 -6.57
C THR A 335 -10.92 -3.95 -7.22
N VAL A 336 -10.82 -3.57 -8.49
CA VAL A 336 -11.93 -3.02 -9.28
C VAL A 336 -12.18 -3.96 -10.45
N LEU A 337 -13.32 -4.65 -10.43
CA LEU A 337 -13.74 -5.61 -11.45
C LEU A 337 -15.09 -5.16 -12.02
N PHE A 338 -15.18 -4.99 -13.34
CA PHE A 338 -16.41 -4.53 -14.03
C PHE A 338 -17.03 -3.26 -13.42
N GLY A 339 -16.19 -2.30 -13.01
CA GLY A 339 -16.62 -1.05 -12.36
C GLY A 339 -17.15 -1.22 -10.92
N ARG A 340 -16.90 -2.36 -10.27
CA ARG A 340 -17.25 -2.64 -8.87
C ARG A 340 -16.00 -2.81 -8.02
N THR A 341 -15.95 -2.13 -6.88
CA THR A 341 -14.82 -2.21 -5.95
C THR A 341 -15.08 -3.26 -4.88
N ILE A 342 -14.26 -4.32 -4.85
CA ILE A 342 -14.15 -5.22 -3.69
C ILE A 342 -13.00 -4.71 -2.81
N ARG A 343 -13.23 -4.68 -1.50
CA ARG A 343 -12.22 -4.33 -0.49
C ARG A 343 -11.95 -5.51 0.40
N TYR A 344 -10.76 -5.54 0.99
CA TYR A 344 -10.31 -6.60 1.87
C TYR A 344 -9.40 -6.03 2.97
N ALA A 345 -9.51 -6.55 4.19
CA ALA A 345 -8.67 -6.19 5.32
C ALA A 345 -8.33 -7.43 6.18
N GLY A 346 -7.12 -7.49 6.73
CA GLY A 346 -6.65 -8.58 7.60
C GLY A 346 -5.85 -9.66 6.88
N TYR A 347 -5.73 -10.84 7.49
CA TYR A 347 -4.96 -11.97 6.93
C TYR A 347 -5.67 -13.30 7.16
N GLY A 348 -6.54 -13.65 6.23
CA GLY A 348 -7.39 -14.85 6.30
C GLY A 348 -6.73 -16.17 5.90
N GLU A 349 -5.40 -16.28 5.83
CA GLU A 349 -4.78 -17.54 5.37
C GLU A 349 -5.01 -18.67 6.38
N GLY A 350 -5.62 -19.76 5.91
CA GLY A 350 -6.12 -20.84 6.75
C GLY A 350 -7.33 -20.46 7.61
N TYR A 351 -8.21 -19.57 7.14
CA TYR A 351 -9.57 -19.45 7.69
C TYR A 351 -10.32 -20.79 7.56
N THR A 352 -11.27 -21.01 8.46
CA THR A 352 -12.04 -22.26 8.57
C THR A 352 -13.54 -22.05 8.30
N GLU A 353 -14.07 -20.89 8.64
CA GLU A 353 -15.48 -20.53 8.45
C GLU A 353 -15.62 -19.12 7.89
N MET A 354 -16.78 -18.80 7.30
CA MET A 354 -17.07 -17.48 6.75
C MET A 354 -18.52 -17.08 7.08
N VAL A 355 -18.70 -15.98 7.80
CA VAL A 355 -20.02 -15.37 8.00
C VAL A 355 -20.28 -14.35 6.89
N LEU A 356 -21.43 -14.46 6.22
CA LEU A 356 -21.81 -13.57 5.12
C LEU A 356 -23.01 -12.70 5.53
N LYS A 357 -22.81 -11.39 5.58
CA LYS A 357 -23.89 -10.40 5.73
C LYS A 357 -24.22 -9.83 4.34
N GLY A 358 -25.49 -9.88 3.94
CA GLY A 358 -25.92 -9.50 2.60
C GLY A 358 -25.91 -10.71 1.63
N LYS A 359 -25.73 -10.44 0.33
CA LYS A 359 -25.84 -11.45 -0.74
C LYS A 359 -24.93 -11.13 -1.92
N PHE A 360 -24.32 -12.17 -2.52
CA PHE A 360 -23.47 -12.01 -3.69
C PHE A 360 -24.28 -11.59 -4.92
N GLU A 361 -25.47 -12.18 -5.11
CA GLU A 361 -26.39 -11.94 -6.23
C GLU A 361 -26.87 -10.49 -6.27
N ASN A 362 -27.04 -9.88 -5.10
CA ASN A 362 -27.44 -8.47 -4.95
C ASN A 362 -26.28 -7.49 -5.21
N MET A 363 -25.06 -7.98 -5.46
CA MET A 363 -23.83 -7.18 -5.48
C MET A 363 -23.75 -6.25 -4.25
N LYS A 364 -24.02 -6.81 -3.06
CA LYS A 364 -23.88 -6.12 -1.78
C LYS A 364 -23.66 -7.11 -0.64
N PHE A 365 -22.42 -7.21 -0.17
CA PHE A 365 -22.04 -8.15 0.89
C PHE A 365 -20.85 -7.67 1.73
N LEU A 366 -20.81 -8.17 2.97
CA LEU A 366 -19.64 -8.22 3.84
C LEU A 366 -19.42 -9.69 4.20
N ALA A 367 -18.23 -10.23 3.90
CA ALA A 367 -17.80 -11.56 4.30
C ALA A 367 -16.75 -11.42 5.42
N LEU A 368 -16.96 -12.10 6.54
CA LEU A 368 -16.06 -12.15 7.69
C LEU A 368 -15.43 -13.54 7.76
N TYR A 369 -14.10 -13.62 7.65
CA TYR A 369 -13.35 -14.88 7.62
C TYR A 369 -12.87 -15.23 9.02
N ILE A 370 -13.22 -16.44 9.49
CA ILE A 370 -13.07 -16.86 10.89
C ILE A 370 -12.06 -17.99 11.02
N LYS A 371 -11.23 -17.90 12.06
CA LYS A 371 -10.21 -18.88 12.45
C LYS A 371 -10.07 -18.86 13.97
N ASP A 372 -10.01 -20.02 14.62
CA ASP A 372 -9.89 -20.13 16.08
C ASP A 372 -11.00 -19.36 16.86
N ASP A 373 -12.23 -19.31 16.33
CA ASP A 373 -13.38 -18.48 16.79
C ASP A 373 -13.26 -16.94 16.61
N GLU A 374 -12.14 -16.45 16.06
CA GLU A 374 -11.87 -15.03 15.84
C GLU A 374 -11.99 -14.64 14.35
N VAL A 375 -12.50 -13.44 14.06
CA VAL A 375 -12.44 -12.87 12.69
C VAL A 375 -11.01 -12.42 12.39
N VAL A 376 -10.35 -13.11 11.44
CA VAL A 376 -8.97 -12.83 11.02
C VAL A 376 -8.88 -11.93 9.77
N ALA A 377 -9.97 -11.82 9.01
CA ALA A 377 -10.08 -10.91 7.87
C ALA A 377 -11.53 -10.59 7.53
N ALA A 378 -11.74 -9.54 6.73
CA ALA A 378 -13.02 -9.23 6.10
C ALA A 378 -12.84 -8.87 4.62
N SER A 379 -13.82 -9.19 3.78
CA SER A 379 -13.98 -8.62 2.45
C SER A 379 -15.37 -8.04 2.25
N GLY A 380 -15.54 -7.07 1.34
CA GLY A 380 -16.84 -6.47 1.11
C GLY A 380 -16.94 -5.57 -0.12
N LEU A 381 -18.17 -5.42 -0.60
CA LEU A 381 -18.55 -4.67 -1.79
C LEU A 381 -19.91 -4.00 -1.54
N ASN A 382 -20.00 -2.68 -1.79
CA ASN A 382 -21.17 -1.83 -1.54
C ASN A 382 -21.69 -1.85 -0.08
N VAL A 383 -20.75 -1.92 0.89
CA VAL A 383 -20.99 -2.01 2.34
C VAL A 383 -20.08 -1.08 3.16
N GLU A 384 -19.50 -0.06 2.52
CA GLU A 384 -18.68 0.97 3.17
C GLU A 384 -19.40 1.62 4.37
N PRO A 385 -18.72 1.85 5.52
CA PRO A 385 -17.30 1.62 5.80
C PRO A 385 -16.95 0.25 6.41
N ALA A 386 -17.82 -0.78 6.37
CA ALA A 386 -17.71 -1.97 7.24
C ALA A 386 -16.34 -2.69 7.21
N VAL A 387 -15.67 -2.81 6.04
CA VAL A 387 -14.32 -3.40 5.95
C VAL A 387 -13.27 -2.56 6.70
N SER A 388 -13.41 -1.23 6.70
CA SER A 388 -12.56 -0.32 7.50
C SER A 388 -12.89 -0.36 9.00
N VAL A 389 -14.13 -0.70 9.39
CA VAL A 389 -14.50 -0.92 10.81
C VAL A 389 -13.81 -2.16 11.35
N VAL A 390 -13.81 -3.26 10.59
CA VAL A 390 -13.04 -4.46 10.93
C VAL A 390 -11.54 -4.14 10.96
N ALA A 391 -11.03 -3.39 9.99
CA ALA A 391 -9.62 -3.01 9.95
C ALA A 391 -9.16 -2.21 11.19
N GLU A 392 -9.96 -1.24 11.66
CA GLU A 392 -9.56 -0.47 12.86
C GLU A 392 -9.58 -1.35 14.13
N ARG A 393 -10.61 -2.19 14.31
CA ARG A 393 -10.67 -3.14 15.44
C ARG A 393 -9.47 -4.09 15.46
N LEU A 394 -9.07 -4.62 14.31
CA LEU A 394 -7.88 -5.45 14.19
C LEU A 394 -6.58 -4.67 14.48
N ALA A 395 -6.50 -3.39 14.10
CA ALA A 395 -5.34 -2.54 14.38
C ALA A 395 -5.17 -2.22 15.88
N GLU A 396 -6.29 -2.07 16.59
CA GLU A 396 -6.36 -1.86 18.04
C GLU A 396 -6.17 -3.15 18.86
N GLY A 397 -6.18 -4.33 18.22
CA GLY A 397 -6.19 -5.63 18.90
C GLY A 397 -7.54 -6.00 19.52
N ARG A 398 -8.63 -5.33 19.14
CA ARG A 398 -10.00 -5.68 19.57
C ARG A 398 -10.53 -6.85 18.73
N VAL A 399 -10.35 -8.06 19.25
CA VAL A 399 -10.96 -9.30 18.73
C VAL A 399 -12.44 -9.09 18.38
N ILE A 400 -12.89 -9.69 17.29
CA ILE A 400 -14.30 -9.87 16.94
C ILE A 400 -14.51 -11.38 16.97
N THR A 401 -15.40 -11.88 17.83
CA THR A 401 -15.69 -13.32 17.92
C THR A 401 -16.69 -13.73 16.83
N LYS A 402 -16.79 -15.04 16.56
CA LYS A 402 -17.84 -15.60 15.70
C LYS A 402 -19.24 -15.15 16.13
N ALA A 403 -19.54 -15.20 17.42
CA ALA A 403 -20.84 -14.79 17.96
C ALA A 403 -21.14 -13.28 17.85
N GLU A 404 -20.12 -12.43 17.64
CA GLU A 404 -20.30 -11.02 17.27
C GLU A 404 -20.35 -10.80 15.75
N ALA A 405 -19.75 -11.71 14.97
CA ALA A 405 -19.78 -11.71 13.53
C ALA A 405 -21.13 -12.18 12.95
N GLU A 406 -21.83 -13.11 13.60
CA GLU A 406 -23.13 -13.72 13.22
C GLU A 406 -24.35 -12.79 13.27
#